data_AF-A0A1C3IZ18-F1
#
_entry.id   AF-A0A1C3IZ18-F1
#
_cell.length_a   1.000
_cell.length_b   1.000
_cell.length_c   1.000
_cell.angle_alpha   90.00
_cell.angle_beta   90.00
_cell.angle_gamma   90.00
#
_symmetry.space_group_name_H-M   'P 1'
#
loop_
_entity.id
_entity.type
_entity.pdbx_description
1 polymer ?
#
loop_
_entity_poly.entity_id
_entity_poly.type
_entity_poly.pdbx_seq_one_letter_code
_entity_poly.pdbx_strand_id
1 'polypeptide(L)'
;MEKQLARIKEDLRKEIIAVHQSSLADAREKFQLALDDRKDFLEPECDFDLYETKIPKVMKFFKTGIQFLIGFFLIGTLASKGLLEVAETFNLLDNLYFADNRLFTADELYKHILGIESFVYIGNALAISAGIELSYMLFTDGPDETIEPLMLAIAAAAFYTISESPENSWAMLGYAISLLVLMVCLKLYKRWKL
;
A
#
# COMPACT_ATOMS: atom_id res chain seq x y z
N MET A 1 -48.44 -53.02 -13.91
CA MET A 1 -47.63 -53.06 -12.67
C MET A 1 -46.59 -51.93 -12.67
N GLU A 2 -45.80 -51.75 -13.72
CA GLU A 2 -44.75 -50.71 -13.81
C GLU A 2 -45.23 -49.27 -13.64
N LYS A 3 -46.40 -48.90 -14.20
CA LYS A 3 -46.96 -47.54 -14.03
C LYS A 3 -47.30 -47.19 -12.57
N GLN A 4 -47.64 -48.17 -11.73
CA GLN A 4 -47.92 -47.90 -10.32
C GLN A 4 -46.62 -47.80 -9.51
N LEU A 5 -45.62 -48.63 -9.83
CA LEU A 5 -44.30 -48.54 -9.21
C LEU A 5 -43.62 -47.19 -9.50
N ALA A 6 -43.77 -46.67 -10.73
CA ALA A 6 -43.25 -45.36 -11.11
C ALA A 6 -43.89 -44.22 -10.31
N ARG A 7 -45.21 -44.26 -10.08
CA ARG A 7 -45.92 -43.26 -9.25
C ARG A 7 -45.46 -43.30 -7.80
N ILE A 8 -45.38 -44.49 -7.20
CA ILE A 8 -44.94 -44.66 -5.82
C ILE A 8 -43.52 -44.11 -5.63
N LYS A 9 -42.61 -44.37 -6.58
CA LYS A 9 -41.23 -43.87 -6.52
C LYS A 9 -41.16 -42.33 -6.61
N GLU A 10 -42.02 -41.72 -7.41
CA GLU A 10 -42.05 -40.26 -7.57
C GLU A 10 -42.64 -39.58 -6.34
N ASP A 11 -43.68 -40.15 -5.74
CA ASP A 11 -44.28 -39.64 -4.51
C ASP A 11 -43.29 -39.75 -3.33
N LEU A 12 -42.61 -40.89 -3.20
CA LEU A 12 -41.56 -41.07 -2.18
C LEU A 12 -40.42 -40.05 -2.32
N ARG A 13 -40.03 -39.75 -3.57
CA ARG A 13 -38.96 -38.78 -3.85
C ARG A 13 -39.39 -37.36 -3.45
N LYS A 14 -40.64 -36.99 -3.71
CA LYS A 14 -41.18 -35.67 -3.33
C LYS A 14 -41.24 -35.53 -1.81
N GLU A 15 -41.65 -36.58 -1.12
CA GLU A 15 -41.73 -36.59 0.34
C GLU A 15 -40.33 -36.47 0.98
N ILE A 16 -39.34 -37.23 0.49
CA ILE A 16 -37.95 -37.14 0.98
C ILE A 16 -37.37 -35.72 0.78
N ILE A 17 -37.62 -35.09 -0.38
CA ILE A 17 -37.14 -33.73 -0.65
C ILE A 17 -37.80 -32.73 0.30
N ALA A 18 -39.12 -32.85 0.53
CA ALA A 18 -39.84 -31.95 1.42
C ALA A 18 -39.34 -32.05 2.88
N VAL A 19 -39.10 -33.27 3.38
CA VAL A 19 -38.55 -33.51 4.72
C VAL A 19 -37.12 -32.99 4.84
N HIS A 20 -36.29 -33.16 3.81
CA HIS A 20 -34.92 -32.64 3.85
C HIS A 20 -34.88 -31.11 3.85
N GLN A 21 -35.75 -30.46 3.06
CA GLN A 21 -35.86 -28.99 3.03
C GLN A 21 -36.36 -28.41 4.36
N SER A 22 -37.33 -29.05 5.01
CA SER A 22 -37.82 -28.59 6.33
C SER A 22 -36.76 -28.76 7.42
N SER A 23 -36.01 -29.87 7.39
CA SER A 23 -34.90 -30.11 8.33
C SER A 23 -33.76 -29.11 8.16
N LEU A 24 -33.43 -28.72 6.92
CA LEU A 24 -32.43 -27.69 6.65
C LEU A 24 -32.88 -26.29 7.10
N ALA A 25 -34.17 -25.98 6.98
CA ALA A 25 -34.72 -24.71 7.45
C ALA A 25 -34.63 -24.60 8.98
N ASP A 26 -35.01 -25.63 9.73
CA ASP A 26 -34.90 -25.68 11.19
C ASP A 26 -33.44 -25.60 11.67
N ALA A 27 -32.52 -26.29 10.99
CA ALA A 27 -31.09 -26.21 11.30
C ALA A 27 -30.52 -24.81 11.07
N ARG A 28 -30.96 -24.12 10.00
CA ARG A 28 -30.55 -22.75 9.70
C ARG A 28 -31.07 -21.77 10.75
N GLU A 29 -32.32 -21.93 11.18
CA GLU A 29 -32.94 -21.08 12.20
C GLU A 29 -32.22 -21.20 13.55
N LYS A 30 -31.93 -22.44 13.99
CA LYS A 30 -31.14 -22.68 15.22
C LYS A 30 -29.74 -22.10 15.15
N PHE A 31 -29.10 -22.16 13.99
CA PHE A 31 -27.75 -21.59 13.81
C PHE A 31 -27.76 -20.06 13.83
N GLN A 32 -28.80 -19.42 13.27
CA GLN A 32 -28.98 -17.98 13.34
C GLN A 32 -29.26 -17.51 14.77
N LEU A 33 -30.14 -18.20 15.50
CA LEU A 33 -30.38 -17.94 16.92
C LEU A 33 -29.11 -18.05 17.76
N ALA A 34 -28.27 -19.06 17.52
CA ALA A 34 -27.00 -19.23 18.21
C ALA A 34 -25.97 -18.13 17.85
N LEU A 35 -26.06 -17.53 16.66
CA LEU A 35 -25.22 -16.41 16.26
C LEU A 35 -25.69 -15.09 16.90
N ASP A 36 -26.99 -14.85 16.95
CA ASP A 36 -27.57 -13.67 17.60
C ASP A 36 -27.31 -13.67 19.11
N ASP A 37 -27.54 -14.81 19.78
CA ASP A 37 -27.26 -14.95 21.22
C ASP A 37 -25.77 -14.71 21.53
N ARG A 38 -24.86 -15.18 20.65
CA ARG A 38 -23.42 -14.94 20.82
C ARG A 38 -23.01 -13.48 20.57
N LYS A 39 -23.78 -12.74 19.76
CA LYS A 39 -23.53 -11.33 19.47
C LYS A 39 -23.77 -10.48 20.72
N ASP A 40 -24.82 -10.79 21.48
CA ASP A 40 -25.13 -10.15 22.76
C ASP A 40 -24.05 -10.39 23.82
N PHE A 41 -23.32 -11.51 23.77
CA PHE A 41 -22.19 -11.81 24.67
C PHE A 41 -20.84 -11.25 24.20
N LEU A 42 -20.69 -10.93 22.92
CA LEU A 42 -19.44 -10.40 22.34
C LEU A 42 -19.36 -8.87 22.36
N GLU A 43 -20.41 -8.18 22.80
CA GLU A 43 -20.42 -6.74 23.05
C GLU A 43 -20.52 -6.41 24.56
N PRO A 44 -19.52 -6.74 25.41
CA PRO A 44 -19.39 -6.02 26.66
C PRO A 44 -18.92 -4.59 26.34
N GLU A 45 -19.79 -3.62 26.61
CA GLU A 45 -19.53 -2.17 26.65
C GLU A 45 -18.17 -1.85 27.32
N CYS A 46 -17.17 -1.54 26.50
CA CYS A 46 -16.12 -0.59 26.79
C CYS A 46 -15.60 -0.06 25.46
N ASP A 47 -16.49 0.67 24.78
CA ASP A 47 -16.11 1.56 23.68
C ASP A 47 -15.34 2.76 24.27
N PHE A 48 -14.10 2.51 24.70
CA PHE A 48 -13.11 3.57 24.74
C PHE A 48 -12.74 3.85 23.29
N ASP A 49 -13.58 4.65 22.62
CA ASP A 49 -13.31 5.11 21.27
C ASP A 49 -12.13 6.09 21.32
N LEU A 50 -10.91 5.53 21.35
CA LEU A 50 -9.66 6.29 21.28
C LEU A 50 -9.58 7.07 19.96
N TYR A 51 -10.37 6.68 18.95
CA TYR A 51 -10.38 7.21 17.60
C TYR A 51 -11.34 8.40 17.42
N GLU A 52 -12.27 8.63 18.35
CA GLU A 52 -13.14 9.82 18.38
C GLU A 52 -12.47 11.08 18.99
N THR A 53 -11.20 11.00 19.38
CA THR A 53 -10.48 12.14 19.98
C THR A 53 -9.90 13.10 18.92
N LYS A 54 -9.34 14.24 19.34
CA LYS A 54 -8.62 15.18 18.43
C LYS A 54 -7.25 14.66 17.98
N ILE A 55 -6.77 13.57 18.57
CA ILE A 55 -5.43 12.99 18.36
C ILE A 55 -5.21 12.54 16.90
N PRO A 56 -6.14 11.84 16.23
CA PRO A 56 -5.96 11.39 14.84
C PRO A 56 -5.83 12.57 13.87
N LYS A 57 -6.58 13.67 14.10
CA LYS A 57 -6.49 14.87 13.26
C LYS A 57 -5.13 15.56 13.36
N VAL A 58 -4.58 15.66 14.56
CA VAL A 58 -3.24 16.23 14.78
C VAL A 58 -2.17 15.31 14.18
N MET A 59 -2.30 14.00 14.39
CA MET A 59 -1.35 13.03 13.86
C MET A 59 -1.37 12.99 12.33
N LYS A 60 -2.56 13.14 11.71
CA LYS A 60 -2.71 13.26 10.26
C LYS A 60 -1.99 14.48 9.72
N PHE A 61 -2.17 15.63 10.37
CA PHE A 61 -1.47 16.86 9.99
C PHE A 61 0.04 16.72 10.11
N PHE A 62 0.53 16.10 11.21
CA PHE A 62 1.95 15.88 11.43
C PHE A 62 2.55 14.92 10.40
N LYS A 63 1.88 13.79 10.11
CA LYS A 63 2.22 12.85 9.03
C LYS A 63 2.35 13.57 7.69
N THR A 64 1.30 14.28 7.29
CA THR A 64 1.29 14.99 6.00
C THR A 64 2.39 16.04 5.93
N GLY A 65 2.64 16.75 7.03
CA GLY A 65 3.73 17.72 7.13
C GLY A 65 5.11 17.10 6.93
N ILE A 66 5.41 15.97 7.60
CA ILE A 66 6.69 15.28 7.45
C ILE A 66 6.84 14.70 6.04
N GLN A 67 5.82 14.03 5.51
CA GLN A 67 5.87 13.46 4.16
C GLN A 67 6.05 14.54 3.10
N PHE A 68 5.39 15.69 3.25
CA PHE A 68 5.59 16.84 2.38
C PHE A 68 7.01 17.37 2.46
N LEU A 69 7.59 17.46 3.66
CA LEU A 69 8.96 17.91 3.86
C LEU A 69 9.98 16.96 3.22
N ILE A 70 9.80 15.64 3.37
CA ILE A 70 10.63 14.62 2.70
C ILE A 70 10.53 14.77 1.18
N GLY A 71 9.30 14.86 0.64
CA GLY A 71 9.07 15.04 -0.79
C GLY A 71 9.68 16.35 -1.32
N PHE A 72 9.56 17.43 -0.57
CA PHE A 72 10.14 18.73 -0.91
C PHE A 72 11.67 18.67 -0.98
N PHE A 73 12.32 18.07 0.02
CA PHE A 73 13.78 17.89 0.00
C PHE A 73 14.21 16.99 -1.16
N LEU A 74 13.49 15.91 -1.44
CA LEU A 74 13.78 15.02 -2.55
C LEU A 74 13.66 15.70 -3.92
N ILE A 75 12.58 16.43 -4.14
CA ILE A 75 12.40 17.19 -5.38
C ILE A 75 13.50 18.25 -5.50
N GLY A 76 13.83 18.94 -4.41
CA GLY A 76 14.89 19.94 -4.39
C GLY A 76 16.26 19.38 -4.75
N THR A 77 16.66 18.24 -4.16
CA THR A 77 17.96 17.62 -4.45
C THR A 77 18.03 17.08 -5.88
N LEU A 78 16.97 16.41 -6.36
CA LEU A 78 16.92 15.88 -7.72
C LEU A 78 16.85 16.99 -8.77
N ALA A 79 16.08 18.04 -8.54
CA ALA A 79 16.00 19.19 -9.44
C ALA A 79 17.35 19.92 -9.50
N SER A 80 18.01 20.09 -8.36
CA SER A 80 19.35 20.71 -8.32
C SER A 80 20.37 19.87 -9.09
N LYS A 81 20.39 18.55 -8.87
CA LYS A 81 21.27 17.64 -9.61
C LYS A 81 20.98 17.67 -11.12
N GLY A 82 19.71 17.55 -11.52
CA GLY A 82 19.33 17.57 -12.93
C GLY A 82 19.66 18.92 -13.61
N LEU A 83 19.51 20.04 -12.90
CA LEU A 83 19.88 21.35 -13.42
C LEU A 83 21.40 21.48 -13.60
N LEU A 84 22.19 20.94 -12.68
CA LEU A 84 23.65 20.89 -12.79
C LEU A 84 24.12 20.01 -13.96
N GLU A 85 23.56 18.81 -14.13
CA GLU A 85 23.87 17.92 -15.27
C GLU A 85 23.53 18.58 -16.62
N VAL A 86 22.39 19.29 -16.70
CA VAL A 86 22.00 20.05 -17.88
C VAL A 86 22.97 21.22 -18.13
N ALA A 87 23.33 21.97 -17.09
CA ALA A 87 24.26 23.10 -17.21
C ALA A 87 25.66 22.65 -17.64
N GLU A 88 26.12 21.48 -17.17
CA GLU A 88 27.35 20.83 -17.62
C GLU A 88 27.25 20.38 -19.08
N THR A 89 26.14 19.76 -19.48
CA THR A 89 25.90 19.32 -20.87
C THR A 89 26.00 20.48 -21.88
N PHE A 90 25.60 21.69 -21.49
CA PHE A 90 25.67 22.88 -22.33
C PHE A 90 27.03 23.62 -22.27
N ASN A 91 28.03 23.10 -21.54
CA ASN A 91 29.29 23.79 -21.24
C ASN A 91 29.08 25.21 -20.66
N LEU A 92 27.90 25.50 -20.11
CA LEU A 92 27.56 26.80 -19.53
C LEU A 92 28.37 27.04 -18.26
N LEU A 93 28.58 25.97 -17.48
CA LEU A 93 29.42 26.05 -16.29
C LEU A 93 30.86 26.37 -16.67
N ASP A 94 31.47 25.61 -17.59
CA ASP A 94 32.87 25.79 -18.01
C ASP A 94 33.17 27.20 -18.56
N ASN A 95 32.19 27.81 -19.23
CA ASN A 95 32.31 29.16 -19.79
C ASN A 95 32.02 30.27 -18.76
N LEU A 96 31.34 29.98 -17.64
CA LEU A 96 31.11 30.91 -16.52
C LEU A 96 32.13 30.73 -15.36
N TYR A 97 32.86 29.60 -15.30
CA TYR A 97 33.66 29.19 -14.14
C TYR A 97 35.06 29.81 -14.05
N PHE A 98 35.53 30.52 -15.08
CA PHE A 98 36.88 31.11 -15.08
C PHE A 98 36.91 32.61 -15.31
N ALA A 99 36.46 33.35 -14.30
CA ALA A 99 37.00 34.68 -14.01
C ALA A 99 36.96 34.91 -12.49
N ASP A 100 37.90 34.27 -11.80
CA ASP A 100 38.55 34.86 -10.62
C ASP A 100 37.69 35.16 -9.38
N ASN A 101 36.82 34.23 -8.95
CA ASN A 101 36.19 34.34 -7.63
C ASN A 101 36.44 33.09 -6.77
N ARG A 102 37.53 33.19 -6.00
CA ARG A 102 37.98 32.35 -4.86
C ARG A 102 37.00 32.30 -3.68
N LEU A 103 35.70 32.41 -3.92
CA LEU A 103 34.69 32.53 -2.87
C LEU A 103 33.99 31.17 -2.66
N PHE A 104 34.71 30.29 -1.96
CA PHE A 104 34.20 29.23 -1.08
C PHE A 104 33.54 27.98 -1.69
N THR A 105 34.14 26.81 -1.43
CA THR A 105 33.49 25.48 -1.24
C THR A 105 32.60 24.91 -2.36
N ALA A 106 32.39 25.64 -3.45
CA ALA A 106 31.46 25.28 -4.51
C ALA A 106 31.92 24.04 -5.28
N ASP A 107 33.23 23.82 -5.41
CA ASP A 107 33.78 22.66 -6.14
C ASP A 107 33.58 21.35 -5.36
N GLU A 108 33.68 21.38 -4.03
CA GLU A 108 33.35 20.22 -3.17
C GLU A 108 31.84 19.95 -3.14
N LEU A 109 31.01 20.98 -2.98
CA LEU A 109 29.56 20.84 -2.99
C LEU A 109 29.04 20.38 -4.36
N TYR A 110 29.62 20.86 -5.45
CA TYR A 110 29.29 20.44 -6.80
C TYR A 110 29.59 18.95 -7.02
N LYS A 111 30.82 18.51 -6.69
CA LYS A 111 31.20 17.08 -6.76
C LYS A 111 30.33 16.21 -5.84
N HIS A 112 29.99 16.73 -4.66
CA HIS A 112 29.13 16.02 -3.72
C HIS A 112 27.69 15.88 -4.25
N ILE A 113 27.11 16.92 -4.86
CA ILE A 113 25.75 16.90 -5.42
C ILE A 113 25.68 16.01 -6.68
N LEU A 114 26.69 16.07 -7.56
CA LEU A 114 26.75 15.22 -8.75
C LEU A 114 26.90 13.73 -8.39
N GLY A 115 27.68 13.45 -7.34
CA GLY A 115 27.95 12.11 -6.83
C GLY A 115 26.79 11.47 -6.06
N ILE A 116 25.67 12.16 -5.86
CA ILE A 116 24.51 11.56 -5.19
C ILE A 116 23.94 10.45 -6.07
N GLU A 117 23.86 9.24 -5.55
CA GLU A 117 23.12 8.15 -6.18
C GLU A 117 21.62 8.42 -6.08
N SER A 118 21.05 9.01 -7.13
CA SER A 118 19.66 9.44 -7.18
C SER A 118 18.68 8.32 -6.81
N PHE A 119 18.97 7.09 -7.25
CA PHE A 119 18.12 5.92 -6.98
C PHE A 119 18.14 5.49 -5.51
N VAL A 120 19.29 5.47 -4.83
CA VAL A 120 19.35 5.23 -3.37
C VAL A 120 18.57 6.30 -2.62
N TYR A 121 18.74 7.57 -3.00
CA TYR A 121 18.09 8.68 -2.32
C TYR A 121 16.56 8.60 -2.44
N ILE A 122 16.06 8.27 -3.64
CA ILE A 122 14.64 8.00 -3.88
C ILE A 122 14.16 6.79 -3.08
N GLY A 123 14.90 5.68 -3.13
CA GLY A 123 14.56 4.47 -2.37
C GLY A 123 14.42 4.76 -0.87
N ASN A 124 15.40 5.43 -0.28
CA ASN A 124 15.40 5.77 1.15
C ASN A 124 14.23 6.70 1.52
N ALA A 125 13.96 7.74 0.73
CA ALA A 125 12.85 8.65 0.98
C ALA A 125 11.49 7.94 0.89
N LEU A 126 11.30 7.05 -0.09
CA LEU A 126 10.09 6.24 -0.23
C LEU A 126 9.94 5.25 0.93
N ALA A 127 11.03 4.62 1.37
CA ALA A 127 11.02 3.70 2.52
C ALA A 127 10.62 4.42 3.82
N ILE A 128 11.19 5.61 4.07
CA ILE A 128 10.83 6.44 5.24
C ILE A 128 9.37 6.85 5.15
N SER A 129 8.91 7.30 3.97
CA SER A 129 7.51 7.68 3.76
C SER A 129 6.56 6.50 4.01
N ALA A 130 6.91 5.30 3.54
CA ALA A 130 6.12 4.08 3.75
C ALA A 130 6.08 3.71 5.24
N GLY A 131 7.22 3.80 5.93
CA GLY A 131 7.31 3.53 7.37
C GLY A 131 6.45 4.50 8.21
N ILE A 132 6.44 5.79 7.85
CA ILE A 132 5.57 6.78 8.50
C ILE A 132 4.11 6.44 8.27
N GLU A 133 3.75 6.01 7.06
CA GLU A 133 2.36 5.70 6.73
C GLU A 133 1.85 4.43 7.41
N LEU A 134 2.69 3.38 7.44
CA LEU A 134 2.43 2.16 8.21
C LEU A 134 2.30 2.47 9.71
N SER A 135 3.17 3.33 10.24
CA SER A 135 3.13 3.73 11.65
C SER A 135 1.86 4.51 11.98
N TYR A 136 1.39 5.36 11.07
CA TYR A 136 0.13 6.09 11.22
C TYR A 136 -1.08 5.14 11.23
N MET A 137 -1.07 4.11 10.38
CA MET A 137 -2.12 3.09 10.32
C MET A 137 -2.20 2.22 11.58
N LEU A 138 -1.17 2.15 12.43
CA LEU A 138 -1.29 1.53 13.76
C LEU A 138 -2.23 2.31 14.70
N PHE A 139 -2.56 3.55 14.34
CA PHE A 139 -3.37 4.46 15.16
C PHE A 139 -4.59 5.04 14.42
N THR A 140 -4.87 4.62 13.18
CA THR A 140 -6.01 5.10 12.36
C THR A 140 -6.67 3.97 11.57
N ASP A 141 -7.56 4.29 10.64
CA ASP A 141 -8.42 3.34 9.90
C ASP A 141 -7.68 2.08 9.40
N GLY A 142 -8.47 1.00 9.29
CA GLY A 142 -8.07 -0.40 9.41
C GLY A 142 -7.04 -0.97 8.43
N PRO A 143 -6.74 -2.28 8.57
CA PRO A 143 -5.69 -2.97 7.82
C PRO A 143 -5.88 -2.98 6.30
N ASP A 144 -7.07 -2.61 5.82
CA ASP A 144 -7.44 -2.44 4.41
C ASP A 144 -6.69 -1.30 3.70
N GLU A 145 -6.24 -0.26 4.41
CA GLU A 145 -5.47 0.84 3.81
C GLU A 145 -3.96 0.50 3.68
N THR A 146 -3.47 -0.56 4.32
CA THR A 146 -2.05 -0.96 4.37
C THR A 146 -1.42 -1.27 3.00
N ILE A 147 -2.25 -1.51 1.99
CA ILE A 147 -1.78 -1.87 0.65
C ILE A 147 -1.05 -0.69 -0.02
N GLU A 148 -1.47 0.55 0.21
CA GLU A 148 -0.82 1.72 -0.38
C GLU A 148 0.63 1.92 0.13
N PRO A 149 0.88 1.88 1.46
CA PRO A 149 2.25 1.90 2.00
C PRO A 149 3.07 0.70 1.59
N LEU A 150 2.45 -0.47 1.43
CA LEU A 150 3.15 -1.67 0.97
C LEU A 150 3.66 -1.50 -0.48
N MET A 151 2.86 -0.94 -1.38
CA MET A 151 3.32 -0.61 -2.73
C MET A 151 4.49 0.38 -2.70
N LEU A 152 4.43 1.38 -1.82
CA LEU A 152 5.49 2.36 -1.65
C LEU A 152 6.79 1.72 -1.14
N ALA A 153 6.70 0.78 -0.19
CA ALA A 153 7.83 0.02 0.32
C ALA A 153 8.45 -0.90 -0.75
N ILE A 154 7.64 -1.54 -1.59
CA ILE A 154 8.13 -2.35 -2.71
C ILE A 154 8.81 -1.47 -3.76
N ALA A 155 8.24 -0.30 -4.07
CA ALA A 155 8.89 0.67 -4.95
C ALA A 155 10.24 1.14 -4.40
N ALA A 156 10.32 1.41 -3.09
CA ALA A 156 11.57 1.75 -2.42
C ALA A 156 12.63 0.65 -2.56
N ALA A 157 12.25 -0.61 -2.32
CA ALA A 157 13.13 -1.76 -2.48
C ALA A 157 13.60 -1.95 -3.94
N ALA A 158 12.73 -1.68 -4.92
CA ALA A 158 13.09 -1.71 -6.32
C ALA A 158 14.14 -0.65 -6.65
N PHE A 159 13.94 0.60 -6.24
CA PHE A 159 14.91 1.68 -6.47
C PHE A 159 16.26 1.41 -5.80
N TYR A 160 16.26 0.85 -4.59
CA TYR A 160 17.47 0.45 -3.90
C TYR A 160 18.22 -0.65 -4.67
N THR A 161 17.50 -1.68 -5.14
CA THR A 161 18.08 -2.79 -5.91
C THR A 161 18.64 -2.35 -7.26
N ILE A 162 17.98 -1.42 -7.96
CA ILE A 162 18.51 -0.80 -9.20
C ILE A 162 19.85 -0.12 -8.92
N SER A 163 19.96 0.54 -7.77
CA SER A 163 21.17 1.29 -7.43
C SER A 163 22.34 0.37 -7.10
N GLU A 164 22.10 -0.70 -6.32
CA GLU A 164 23.17 -1.60 -5.85
C GLU A 164 23.54 -2.68 -6.88
N SER A 165 22.61 -3.10 -7.74
CA SER A 165 22.83 -4.19 -8.70
C SER A 165 22.02 -3.99 -10.00
N PRO A 166 22.39 -3.03 -10.85
CA PRO A 166 21.64 -2.68 -12.05
C PRO A 166 21.53 -3.83 -13.07
N GLU A 167 22.48 -4.77 -13.07
CA GLU A 167 22.47 -5.96 -13.92
C GLU A 167 21.45 -7.04 -13.49
N ASN A 168 20.87 -6.95 -12.29
CA ASN A 168 19.93 -7.94 -11.76
C ASN A 168 18.51 -7.79 -12.33
N SER A 169 18.39 -8.02 -13.63
CA SER A 169 17.14 -7.92 -14.40
C SER A 169 16.02 -8.81 -13.84
N TRP A 170 16.36 -9.94 -13.21
CA TRP A 170 15.39 -10.89 -12.65
C TRP A 170 14.72 -10.36 -11.38
N ALA A 171 15.47 -9.72 -10.49
CA ALA A 171 14.90 -9.08 -9.29
C ALA A 171 13.95 -7.94 -9.68
N MET A 172 14.34 -7.14 -10.68
CA MET A 172 13.52 -6.05 -11.21
C MET A 172 12.19 -6.51 -11.80
N LEU A 173 12.21 -7.60 -12.56
CA LEU A 173 10.99 -8.23 -13.06
C LEU A 173 10.11 -8.74 -11.91
N GLY A 174 10.72 -9.28 -10.85
CA GLY A 174 10.03 -9.65 -9.62
C GLY A 174 9.26 -8.47 -8.99
N TYR A 175 9.94 -7.35 -8.74
CA TYR A 175 9.30 -6.15 -8.18
C TYR A 175 8.19 -5.59 -9.07
N ALA A 176 8.40 -5.55 -10.39
CA ALA A 176 7.40 -5.09 -11.35
C ALA A 176 6.14 -5.97 -11.33
N ILE A 177 6.30 -7.30 -11.28
CA ILE A 177 5.18 -8.24 -11.15
C ILE A 177 4.49 -8.07 -9.80
N SER A 178 5.23 -7.94 -8.70
CA SER A 178 4.66 -7.72 -7.36
C SER A 178 3.80 -6.46 -7.32
N LEU A 179 4.28 -5.34 -7.88
CA LEU A 179 3.50 -4.10 -7.97
C LEU A 179 2.27 -4.26 -8.86
N LEU A 180 2.38 -4.95 -10.00
CA LEU A 180 1.25 -5.21 -10.88
C LEU A 180 0.17 -6.03 -10.18
N VAL A 181 0.57 -7.10 -9.47
CA VAL A 181 -0.35 -7.94 -8.69
C VAL A 181 -1.07 -7.10 -7.63
N LEU A 182 -0.35 -6.30 -6.84
CA LEU A 182 -0.97 -5.43 -5.83
C LEU A 182 -1.93 -4.42 -6.45
N MET A 183 -1.56 -3.84 -7.60
CA MET A 183 -2.42 -2.89 -8.32
C MET A 183 -3.70 -3.55 -8.83
N VAL A 184 -3.62 -4.79 -9.32
CA VAL A 184 -4.79 -5.60 -9.71
C VAL A 184 -5.64 -5.94 -8.49
N CYS A 185 -5.03 -6.35 -7.38
CA CYS A 185 -5.71 -6.63 -6.12
C CYS A 185 -6.49 -5.41 -5.62
N LEU A 186 -5.88 -4.21 -5.60
CA LEU A 186 -6.56 -2.96 -5.25
C LEU A 186 -7.73 -2.65 -6.18
N LYS A 187 -7.54 -2.86 -7.48
CA LYS A 187 -8.60 -2.61 -8.46
C LYS A 187 -9.78 -3.56 -8.26
N LEU A 188 -9.51 -4.84 -7.97
CA LEU A 188 -10.54 -5.83 -7.68
C LEU A 188 -11.25 -5.53 -6.35
N TYR A 189 -10.49 -5.18 -5.31
CA TYR A 189 -11.01 -4.78 -4.01
C TYR A 189 -11.97 -3.60 -4.13
N LYS A 190 -11.53 -2.49 -4.75
CA LYS A 190 -12.38 -1.32 -5.03
C LYS A 190 -13.61 -1.65 -5.88
N ARG A 191 -13.48 -2.57 -6.85
CA ARG A 191 -14.61 -3.00 -7.70
C ARG A 191 -15.65 -3.79 -6.91
N TRP A 192 -15.22 -4.54 -5.90
CA TRP A 192 -16.09 -5.39 -5.10
C TRP A 192 -16.74 -4.66 -3.91
N LYS A 193 -16.36 -3.40 -3.64
CA LYS A 193 -16.87 -2.61 -2.49
C LYS A 193 -16.82 -3.39 -1.16
N LEU A 194 -15.81 -4.25 -1.05
CA LEU A 194 -15.32 -4.74 0.24
C LEU A 194 -14.48 -3.64 0.88
#